data_AF-A0A7C3LV59-F1
#
_entry.id   AF-A0A7C3LV59-F1
#
_cell.length_a   1.000
_cell.length_b   1.000
_cell.length_c   1.000
_cell.angle_alpha   90.00
_cell.angle_beta   90.00
_cell.angle_gamma   90.00
#
_symmetry.space_group_name_H-M   'P 1'
#
loop_
_entity.id
_entity.type
_entity.pdbx_description
1 polymer ?
#
loop_
_entity_poly.entity_id
_entity_poly.type
_entity_poly.pdbx_seq_one_letter_code
_entity_poly.pdbx_strand_id
1 'polypeptide(L)'
;MRASRRFHLGVCCSLVLGLALAYLAACQKAPTPTPPPRPSPVPTATVSLERALEGALFTISWNGDLLGTEEIHLGESEGQLVVFSELRYVGDYPLTERRVVVLSPNFDLVRYDLEATALGARSVWSVEVQERSVDCLNNNLFWYGPVLVEDIAPLPQVMLESAPSALPFALLALRYQEEGAGPLLLHA
;
A
#
# COMPACT_ATOMS: atom_id res chain seq x y z
N MET A 1 43.31 -93.77 -27.19
CA MET A 1 43.66 -92.53 -26.45
C MET A 1 43.08 -91.31 -27.17
N ARG A 2 42.10 -90.62 -26.58
CA ARG A 2 41.73 -89.18 -26.77
C ARG A 2 40.26 -88.95 -26.39
N ALA A 3 39.98 -88.75 -25.11
CA ALA A 3 38.69 -88.24 -24.64
C ALA A 3 38.78 -87.67 -23.21
N SER A 4 39.42 -86.51 -23.01
CA SER A 4 39.31 -85.80 -21.70
C SER A 4 39.68 -84.30 -21.72
N ARG A 5 39.39 -83.56 -22.81
CA ARG A 5 39.74 -82.11 -22.88
C ARG A 5 38.59 -81.15 -23.16
N ARG A 6 37.34 -81.61 -23.25
CA ARG A 6 36.17 -80.75 -23.58
C ARG A 6 35.30 -80.32 -22.38
N PHE A 7 35.48 -80.92 -21.20
CA PHE A 7 34.61 -80.64 -20.05
C PHE A 7 35.03 -79.43 -19.19
N HIS A 8 36.31 -79.05 -19.18
CA HIS A 8 36.79 -77.95 -18.32
C HIS A 8 36.55 -76.55 -18.88
N LEU A 9 36.35 -76.40 -20.21
CA LEU A 9 36.15 -75.09 -20.82
C LEU A 9 34.73 -74.54 -20.61
N GLY A 10 33.73 -75.42 -20.55
CA GLY A 10 32.32 -75.02 -20.33
C GLY A 10 32.04 -74.53 -18.92
N VAL A 11 32.69 -75.12 -17.91
CA VAL A 11 32.49 -74.76 -16.50
C VAL A 11 33.16 -73.43 -16.13
N CYS A 12 34.33 -73.12 -16.71
CA CYS A 12 34.96 -71.81 -16.49
C CYS A 12 34.17 -70.66 -17.13
N CYS A 13 33.55 -70.89 -18.29
CA CYS A 13 32.80 -69.84 -18.99
C CYS A 13 31.50 -69.48 -18.27
N SER A 14 30.79 -70.46 -17.71
CA SER A 14 29.57 -70.23 -16.92
C SER A 14 29.84 -69.57 -15.57
N LEU A 15 30.98 -69.88 -14.93
CA LEU A 15 31.38 -69.24 -13.67
C LEU A 15 31.76 -67.77 -13.84
N VAL A 16 32.46 -67.43 -14.93
CA VAL A 16 32.80 -66.03 -15.27
C VAL A 16 31.56 -65.23 -15.63
N LEU A 17 30.61 -65.83 -16.37
CA LEU A 17 29.35 -65.17 -16.72
C LEU A 17 28.46 -64.93 -15.49
N GLY A 18 28.40 -65.88 -14.56
CA GLY A 18 27.66 -65.74 -13.30
C GLY A 18 28.23 -64.65 -12.40
N LEU A 19 29.57 -64.53 -12.33
CA LEU A 19 30.25 -63.48 -11.55
C LEU A 19 30.06 -62.08 -12.16
N ALA A 20 30.06 -61.98 -13.50
CA ALA A 20 29.79 -60.72 -14.20
C ALA A 20 28.34 -60.24 -14.01
N LEU A 21 27.36 -61.15 -14.02
CA LEU A 21 25.95 -60.83 -13.75
C LEU A 21 25.72 -60.39 -12.30
N ALA A 22 26.42 -61.01 -11.34
CA ALA A 22 26.35 -60.59 -9.93
C ALA A 22 26.95 -59.20 -9.70
N TYR A 23 28.02 -58.84 -10.41
CA TYR A 23 28.62 -57.50 -10.35
C TYR A 23 27.72 -56.41 -10.94
N LEU A 24 27.01 -56.72 -12.03
CA LEU A 24 26.05 -55.79 -12.64
C LEU A 24 24.81 -55.57 -11.77
N ALA A 25 24.39 -56.58 -10.99
CA ALA A 25 23.29 -56.46 -10.03
C ALA A 25 23.68 -55.65 -8.78
N ALA A 26 24.95 -55.66 -8.37
CA ALA A 26 25.44 -54.91 -7.21
C ALA A 26 25.60 -53.40 -7.47
N CYS A 27 25.59 -52.95 -8.74
CA CYS A 27 25.60 -51.53 -9.12
C CYS A 27 24.19 -50.93 -9.25
N GLN A 28 23.21 -51.42 -8.47
CA GLN A 28 21.96 -50.71 -8.30
C GLN A 28 22.22 -49.43 -7.49
N LYS A 29 22.30 -48.33 -8.23
CA LYS A 29 22.37 -46.94 -7.81
C LYS A 29 21.56 -46.74 -6.52
N ALA A 30 22.25 -46.48 -5.41
CA ALA A 30 21.59 -46.13 -4.15
C ALA A 30 20.64 -44.94 -4.41
N PRO A 31 19.39 -44.99 -3.93
CA PRO A 31 18.44 -43.90 -4.14
C PRO A 31 19.02 -42.62 -3.56
N THR A 32 19.07 -41.57 -4.38
CA THR A 32 19.49 -40.25 -3.93
C THR A 32 18.56 -39.80 -2.80
N PRO A 33 19.07 -39.43 -1.62
CA PRO A 33 18.22 -39.01 -0.51
C PRO A 33 17.41 -37.78 -0.92
N THR A 34 16.09 -37.81 -0.68
CA THR A 34 15.21 -36.67 -0.92
C THR A 34 15.72 -35.48 -0.11
N PRO A 35 15.94 -34.30 -0.72
CA PRO A 35 16.36 -33.13 0.02
C PRO A 35 15.30 -32.78 1.09
N PRO A 36 15.72 -32.27 2.26
CA PRO A 36 14.77 -31.86 3.28
C PRO A 36 13.82 -30.80 2.70
N PRO A 37 12.53 -30.83 3.09
CA PRO A 37 11.58 -29.83 2.62
C PRO A 37 12.11 -28.43 2.97
N ARG A 38 12.22 -27.58 1.96
CA ARG A 38 12.62 -26.19 2.15
C ARG A 38 11.54 -25.52 3.01
N PRO A 39 11.89 -24.85 4.12
CA PRO A 39 10.90 -24.11 4.89
C PRO A 39 10.26 -23.07 3.96
N SER A 40 8.94 -23.09 3.88
CA SER A 40 8.18 -22.03 3.20
C SER A 40 8.53 -20.70 3.87
N PRO A 41 8.78 -19.62 3.11
CA PRO A 41 8.98 -18.31 3.71
C PRO A 41 7.75 -17.99 4.57
N VAL A 42 7.99 -17.58 5.81
CA VAL A 42 6.92 -17.09 6.68
C VAL A 42 6.34 -15.84 5.99
N PRO A 43 5.01 -15.77 5.78
CA PRO A 43 4.39 -14.58 5.21
C PRO A 43 4.82 -13.36 6.02
N THR A 44 5.40 -12.36 5.37
CA THR A 44 5.66 -11.08 6.02
C THR A 44 4.31 -10.42 6.26
N ALA A 45 4.04 -10.01 7.50
CA ALA A 45 2.82 -9.27 7.81
C ALA A 45 2.77 -8.02 6.92
N THR A 46 1.68 -7.87 6.17
CA THR A 46 1.43 -6.65 5.40
C THR A 46 1.19 -5.54 6.41
N VAL A 47 1.94 -4.44 6.28
CA VAL A 47 1.75 -3.25 7.13
C VAL A 47 0.35 -2.70 6.82
N SER A 48 -0.42 -2.37 7.85
CA SER A 48 -1.73 -1.74 7.64
C SER A 48 -1.56 -0.38 6.99
N LEU A 49 -2.54 0.06 6.20
CA LEU A 49 -2.42 1.34 5.50
C LEU A 49 -2.32 2.52 6.47
N GLU A 50 -2.99 2.47 7.61
CA GLU A 50 -2.88 3.48 8.66
C GLU A 50 -1.43 3.60 9.13
N ARG A 51 -0.77 2.47 9.36
CA ARG A 51 0.63 2.47 9.76
C ARG A 51 1.59 2.89 8.64
N ALA A 52 1.20 2.69 7.38
CA ALA A 52 1.96 3.14 6.23
C ALA A 52 1.83 4.65 5.97
N LEU A 53 0.67 5.23 6.32
CA LEU A 53 0.37 6.65 6.16
C LEU A 53 0.84 7.50 7.35
N GLU A 54 1.00 6.93 8.54
CA GLU A 54 1.47 7.66 9.71
C GLU A 54 2.89 8.22 9.51
N GLY A 55 3.02 9.54 9.47
CA GLY A 55 4.28 10.24 9.19
C GLY A 55 4.75 10.09 7.74
N ALA A 56 3.84 9.72 6.82
CA ALA A 56 4.20 9.56 5.41
C ALA A 56 4.48 10.92 4.78
N LEU A 57 5.65 11.04 4.13
CA LEU A 57 6.09 12.24 3.42
C LEU A 57 5.95 12.06 1.92
N PHE A 58 5.16 12.92 1.29
CA PHE A 58 4.92 12.95 -0.15
C PHE A 58 5.61 14.14 -0.79
N THR A 59 6.28 13.90 -1.93
CA THR A 59 6.84 14.98 -2.77
C THR A 59 5.86 15.30 -3.89
N ILE A 60 5.47 16.56 -4.01
CA ILE A 60 4.60 17.04 -5.07
C ILE A 60 5.45 17.76 -6.09
N SER A 61 5.45 17.28 -7.33
CA SER A 61 6.21 17.86 -8.43
C SER A 61 5.37 18.03 -9.68
N TRP A 62 5.75 18.99 -10.52
CA TRP A 62 5.15 19.21 -11.83
C TRP A 62 6.26 19.44 -12.85
N ASN A 63 6.24 18.69 -13.95
CA ASN A 63 7.29 18.73 -14.99
C ASN A 63 8.73 18.55 -14.47
N GLY A 64 8.91 17.84 -13.35
CA GLY A 64 10.21 17.62 -12.72
C GLY A 64 10.61 18.69 -11.70
N ASP A 65 9.85 19.78 -11.57
CA ASP A 65 10.08 20.82 -10.57
C ASP A 65 9.35 20.47 -9.27
N LEU A 66 10.04 20.59 -8.13
CA LEU A 66 9.45 20.38 -6.80
C LEU A 66 8.56 21.58 -6.45
N LEU A 67 7.27 21.31 -6.27
CA LEU A 67 6.29 22.31 -5.83
C LEU A 67 6.14 22.36 -4.31
N GLY A 68 6.28 21.22 -3.64
CA GLY A 68 6.08 21.14 -2.20
C GLY A 68 6.25 19.73 -1.65
N THR A 69 6.18 19.64 -0.32
CA THR A 69 6.16 18.37 0.41
C THR A 69 4.95 18.34 1.32
N GLU A 70 4.27 17.21 1.38
CA GLU A 70 3.10 17.00 2.23
C GLU A 70 3.36 15.86 3.20
N GLU A 71 3.18 16.11 4.49
CA GLU A 71 3.28 15.11 5.54
C GLU A 71 1.88 14.75 6.05
N ILE A 72 1.58 13.46 6.15
CA ILE A 72 0.29 12.96 6.64
C ILE A 72 0.48 12.26 7.98
N HIS A 73 -0.42 12.55 8.93
CA HIS A 73 -0.55 11.85 10.21
C HIS A 73 -1.99 11.41 10.44
N LEU A 74 -2.14 10.37 11.24
CA LEU A 74 -3.40 9.77 11.63
C LEU A 74 -3.52 9.83 13.15
N GLY A 75 -4.74 10.10 13.61
CA GLY A 75 -5.11 10.06 15.01
C GLY A 75 -6.52 9.54 15.17
N GLU A 76 -6.89 9.23 16.39
CA GLU A 76 -8.26 8.86 16.74
C GLU A 76 -8.79 9.82 17.79
N SER A 77 -10.05 10.22 17.65
CA SER A 77 -10.76 11.06 18.62
C SER A 77 -12.19 10.58 18.72
N GLU A 78 -12.65 10.22 19.92
CA GLU A 78 -14.05 9.80 20.16
C GLU A 78 -14.54 8.66 19.22
N GLY A 79 -13.63 7.76 18.80
CA GLY A 79 -13.93 6.67 17.87
C GLY A 79 -14.04 7.09 16.39
N GLN A 80 -13.70 8.34 16.08
CA GLN A 80 -13.54 8.85 14.72
C GLN A 80 -12.07 8.85 14.31
N LEU A 81 -11.82 8.59 13.03
CA LEU A 81 -10.50 8.75 12.45
C LEU A 81 -10.26 10.22 12.11
N VAL A 82 -9.12 10.75 12.56
CA VAL A 82 -8.68 12.11 12.29
C VAL A 82 -7.42 12.05 11.44
N VAL A 83 -7.47 12.63 10.25
CA VAL A 83 -6.33 12.72 9.34
C VAL A 83 -5.80 14.14 9.33
N PHE A 84 -4.53 14.31 9.67
CA PHE A 84 -3.82 15.56 9.58
C PHE A 84 -2.96 15.55 8.32
N SER A 85 -2.99 16.63 7.55
CA SER A 85 -2.05 16.85 6.46
C SER A 85 -1.41 18.21 6.58
N GLU A 86 -0.09 18.30 6.41
CA GLU A 86 0.63 19.56 6.30
C GLU A 86 1.41 19.62 4.98
N LEU A 87 0.96 20.48 4.07
CA LEU A 87 1.64 20.80 2.82
C LEU A 87 2.47 22.06 2.97
N ARG A 88 3.77 21.94 2.70
CA ARG A 88 4.72 23.06 2.63
C ARG A 88 5.15 23.26 1.19
N TYR A 89 4.82 24.43 0.63
CA TYR A 89 5.23 24.79 -0.72
C TYR A 89 6.70 25.21 -0.75
N VAL A 90 7.36 24.89 -1.86
CA VAL A 90 8.72 25.35 -2.18
C VAL A 90 8.58 26.55 -3.12
N GLY A 91 9.24 27.65 -2.79
CA GLY A 91 9.27 28.84 -3.63
C GLY A 91 9.63 30.11 -2.87
N ASP A 92 9.62 31.24 -3.59
CA ASP A 92 9.95 32.56 -3.03
C ASP A 92 8.88 33.07 -2.04
N TYR A 93 7.69 32.47 -2.06
CA TYR A 93 6.58 32.78 -1.19
C TYR A 93 6.29 31.58 -0.29
N PRO A 94 6.72 31.60 0.99
CA PRO A 94 6.45 30.50 1.90
C PRO A 94 4.95 30.41 2.16
N LEU A 95 4.34 29.33 1.69
CA LEU A 95 2.95 28.95 1.90
C LEU A 95 2.93 27.60 2.62
N THR A 96 2.13 27.53 3.68
CA THR A 96 1.82 26.27 4.36
C THR A 96 0.32 26.09 4.43
N GLU A 97 -0.14 24.92 4.03
CA GLU A 97 -1.54 24.52 4.10
C GLU A 97 -1.66 23.34 5.04
N ARG A 98 -2.49 23.47 6.07
CA ARG A 98 -2.80 22.41 7.04
C ARG A 98 -4.23 21.98 6.88
N ARG A 99 -4.45 20.68 6.78
CA ARG A 99 -5.78 20.08 6.67
C ARG A 99 -6.03 19.18 7.86
N VAL A 100 -7.26 19.22 8.36
CA VAL A 100 -7.77 18.26 9.33
C VAL A 100 -9.04 17.66 8.76
N VAL A 101 -9.04 16.35 8.61
CA VAL A 101 -10.19 15.60 8.09
C VAL A 101 -10.68 14.69 9.20
N VAL A 102 -11.95 14.81 9.55
CA VAL A 102 -12.61 13.90 10.49
C VAL A 102 -13.51 12.97 9.69
N LEU A 103 -13.31 11.68 9.88
CA LEU A 103 -14.09 10.63 9.24
C LEU A 103 -14.91 9.88 10.28
N SER A 104 -16.12 9.48 9.88
CA SER A 104 -16.94 8.56 10.65
C SER A 104 -16.27 7.16 10.72
N PRO A 105 -16.74 6.26 11.59
CA PRO A 105 -16.28 4.87 11.58
C PRO A 105 -16.47 4.14 10.24
N ASN A 106 -17.35 4.64 9.37
CA ASN A 106 -17.57 4.10 8.02
C ASN A 106 -16.76 4.84 6.95
N PHE A 107 -15.78 5.67 7.34
CA PHE A 107 -14.96 6.50 6.46
C PHE A 107 -15.74 7.57 5.66
N ASP A 108 -16.95 7.92 6.10
CA ASP A 108 -17.68 9.07 5.55
C ASP A 108 -17.09 10.37 6.09
N LEU A 109 -17.01 11.40 5.25
CA LEU A 109 -16.57 12.72 5.68
C LEU A 109 -17.55 13.30 6.71
N VAL A 110 -17.01 13.75 7.85
CA VAL A 110 -17.76 14.46 8.90
C VAL A 110 -17.39 15.95 8.90
N ARG A 111 -16.08 16.22 8.83
CA ARG A 111 -15.55 17.58 8.88
C ARG A 111 -14.25 17.68 8.08
N TYR A 112 -14.06 18.82 7.44
CA TYR A 112 -12.83 19.17 6.74
C TYR A 112 -12.44 20.61 7.08
N ASP A 113 -11.31 20.79 7.75
CA ASP A 113 -10.72 22.11 7.98
C ASP A 113 -9.48 22.28 7.10
N LEU A 114 -9.33 23.45 6.50
CA LEU A 114 -8.12 23.91 5.81
C LEU A 114 -7.68 25.23 6.42
N GLU A 115 -6.41 25.30 6.84
CA GLU A 115 -5.73 26.53 7.21
C GLU A 115 -4.60 26.80 6.22
N ALA A 116 -4.64 27.94 5.52
CA ALA A 116 -3.55 28.40 4.67
C ALA A 116 -2.84 29.59 5.34
N THR A 117 -1.54 29.47 5.52
CA THR A 117 -0.69 30.53 6.11
C THR A 117 0.39 30.95 5.12
N ALA A 118 0.43 32.24 4.82
CA ALA A 118 1.46 32.86 3.98
C ALA A 118 1.81 34.25 4.49
N LEU A 119 3.10 34.59 4.52
CA LEU A 119 3.61 35.93 4.89
C LEU A 119 3.04 36.48 6.23
N GLY A 120 2.83 35.59 7.22
CA GLY A 120 2.27 35.95 8.53
C GLY A 120 0.76 36.18 8.55
N ALA A 121 0.08 35.99 7.42
CA ALA A 121 -1.37 36.07 7.30
C ALA A 121 -1.97 34.65 7.20
N ARG A 122 -3.20 34.49 7.71
CA ARG A 122 -3.91 33.21 7.77
C ARG A 122 -5.30 33.30 7.16
N SER A 123 -5.64 32.32 6.31
CA SER A 123 -7.00 32.04 5.83
C SER A 123 -7.47 30.67 6.33
N VAL A 124 -8.76 30.54 6.60
CA VAL A 124 -9.35 29.29 7.13
C VAL A 124 -10.63 28.94 6.38
N TRP A 125 -10.81 27.66 6.08
CA TRP A 125 -12.05 27.07 5.60
C TRP A 125 -12.43 25.92 6.53
N SER A 126 -13.65 25.95 7.07
CA SER A 126 -14.21 24.89 7.91
C SER A 126 -15.47 24.39 7.25
N VAL A 127 -15.43 23.13 6.82
CA VAL A 127 -16.54 22.43 6.19
C VAL A 127 -17.09 21.41 7.17
N GLU A 128 -18.39 21.47 7.41
CA GLU A 128 -19.12 20.51 8.23
C GLU A 128 -20.17 19.81 7.39
N VAL A 129 -20.22 18.48 7.51
CA VAL A 129 -21.16 17.65 6.75
C VAL A 129 -22.47 17.56 7.51
N GLN A 130 -23.55 17.98 6.86
CA GLN A 130 -24.93 17.77 7.29
C GLN A 130 -25.47 16.47 6.67
N GLU A 131 -26.72 16.13 6.96
CA GLU A 131 -27.35 14.90 6.46
C GLU A 131 -27.35 14.80 4.92
N ARG A 132 -27.45 15.94 4.21
CA ARG A 132 -27.62 15.98 2.74
C ARG A 132 -26.85 17.09 2.02
N SER A 133 -26.12 17.90 2.76
CA SER A 133 -25.41 19.08 2.28
C SER A 133 -24.17 19.31 3.13
N VAL A 134 -23.32 20.25 2.72
CA VAL A 134 -22.22 20.74 3.55
C VAL A 134 -22.35 22.24 3.76
N ASP A 135 -22.00 22.68 4.95
CA ASP A 135 -21.85 24.10 5.27
C ASP A 135 -20.36 24.43 5.30
N CYS A 136 -19.98 25.57 4.74
CA CYS A 136 -18.60 26.03 4.69
C CYS A 136 -18.49 27.43 5.28
N LEU A 137 -17.82 27.53 6.43
CA LEU A 137 -17.35 28.80 6.96
C LEU A 137 -15.97 29.10 6.38
N ASN A 138 -15.87 30.21 5.67
CA ASN A 138 -14.64 30.66 5.03
C ASN A 138 -14.24 32.03 5.58
N ASN A 139 -13.03 32.11 6.12
CA ASN A 139 -12.37 33.35 6.47
C ASN A 139 -11.15 33.56 5.56
N ASN A 140 -11.42 33.96 4.33
CA ASN A 140 -10.40 34.28 3.35
C ASN A 140 -9.96 35.74 3.53
N LEU A 141 -8.65 35.97 3.62
CA LEU A 141 -8.05 37.31 3.72
C LEU A 141 -8.38 38.23 2.53
N PHE A 142 -8.77 37.67 1.38
CA PHE A 142 -9.23 38.44 0.23
C PHE A 142 -10.62 39.05 0.41
N TRP A 143 -11.37 38.67 1.46
CA TRP A 143 -12.73 39.14 1.74
C TRP A 143 -12.77 40.07 2.96
N TYR A 144 -13.84 40.87 3.04
CA TYR A 144 -14.02 41.86 4.12
C TYR A 144 -14.34 41.24 5.49
N GLY A 145 -14.58 39.94 5.56
CA GLY A 145 -14.85 39.19 6.78
C GLY A 145 -15.21 37.74 6.49
N PRO A 146 -15.49 36.96 7.55
CA PRO A 146 -15.93 35.58 7.41
C PRO A 146 -17.25 35.49 6.64
N VAL A 147 -17.36 34.48 5.77
CA VAL A 147 -18.53 34.17 4.97
C VAL A 147 -18.94 32.74 5.26
N LEU A 148 -20.20 32.54 5.60
CA LEU A 148 -20.83 31.24 5.71
C LEU A 148 -21.59 30.96 4.42
N VAL A 149 -21.34 29.80 3.82
CA VAL A 149 -22.11 29.26 2.70
C VAL A 149 -22.76 27.97 3.18
N GLU A 150 -24.09 27.94 3.16
CA GLU A 150 -24.88 26.82 3.66
C GLU A 150 -25.45 25.99 2.50
N ASP A 151 -25.86 24.75 2.81
CA ASP A 151 -26.61 23.90 1.90
C ASP A 151 -25.91 23.57 0.56
N ILE A 152 -24.57 23.46 0.58
CA ILE A 152 -23.80 23.07 -0.61
C ILE A 152 -24.10 21.59 -0.92
N ALA A 153 -24.64 21.34 -2.10
CA ALA A 153 -25.03 20.00 -2.58
C ALA A 153 -24.56 19.78 -4.04
N PRO A 154 -24.30 18.52 -4.44
CA PRO A 154 -24.42 17.28 -3.66
C PRO A 154 -23.29 17.11 -2.63
N LEU A 155 -23.49 16.21 -1.65
CA LEU A 155 -22.46 15.84 -0.68
C LEU A 155 -21.18 15.36 -1.38
N PRO A 156 -20.01 15.95 -1.10
CA PRO A 156 -18.76 15.47 -1.64
C PRO A 156 -18.40 14.13 -1.00
N GLN A 157 -18.19 13.10 -1.81
CA GLN A 157 -17.69 11.80 -1.31
C GLN A 157 -16.22 11.88 -0.88
N VAL A 158 -15.45 12.75 -1.53
CA VAL A 158 -14.07 13.12 -1.21
C VAL A 158 -13.96 14.62 -1.44
N MET A 159 -13.33 15.34 -0.52
CA MET A 159 -13.03 16.76 -0.72
C MET A 159 -11.85 16.88 -1.69
N LEU A 160 -12.14 17.28 -2.92
CA LEU A 160 -11.15 17.62 -3.93
C LEU A 160 -11.09 19.13 -4.07
N GLU A 161 -10.07 19.70 -3.46
CA GLU A 161 -9.72 21.10 -3.62
C GLU A 161 -8.76 21.28 -4.82
N SER A 162 -8.64 22.51 -5.31
CA SER A 162 -7.78 22.83 -6.46
C SER A 162 -6.29 22.86 -6.12
N ALA A 163 -5.92 22.61 -4.86
CA ALA A 163 -4.54 22.57 -4.42
C ALA A 163 -3.90 21.20 -4.75
N PRO A 164 -2.62 21.17 -5.12
CA PRO A 164 -1.91 19.91 -5.26
C PRO A 164 -1.79 19.23 -3.89
N SER A 165 -2.38 18.04 -3.75
CA SER A 165 -2.33 17.29 -2.48
C SER A 165 -2.38 15.77 -2.71
N ALA A 166 -1.61 15.04 -1.90
CA ALA A 166 -1.63 13.60 -1.72
C ALA A 166 -2.80 13.13 -0.83
N LEU A 167 -3.36 14.02 0.00
CA LEU A 167 -4.41 13.68 0.97
C LEU A 167 -5.64 13.03 0.33
N PRO A 168 -6.22 13.52 -0.79
CA PRO A 168 -7.37 12.85 -1.39
C PRO A 168 -7.10 11.39 -1.76
N PHE A 169 -5.87 11.08 -2.19
CA PHE A 169 -5.46 9.72 -2.52
C PHE A 169 -5.26 8.86 -1.27
N ALA A 170 -4.73 9.44 -0.20
CA ALA A 170 -4.62 8.76 1.10
C ALA A 170 -6.01 8.41 1.66
N LEU A 171 -6.97 9.35 1.60
CA LEU A 171 -8.36 9.13 2.03
C LEU A 171 -9.05 8.04 1.19
N LEU A 172 -8.86 8.06 -0.13
CA LEU A 172 -9.38 7.03 -1.03
C LEU A 172 -8.79 5.64 -0.70
N ALA A 173 -7.50 5.56 -0.42
CA ALA A 173 -6.85 4.32 -0.07
C ALA A 173 -7.37 3.76 1.27
N LEU A 174 -7.59 4.62 2.26
CA LEU A 174 -8.17 4.25 3.56
C LEU A 174 -9.58 3.68 3.40
N ARG A 175 -10.43 4.40 2.66
CA ARG A 175 -11.78 3.94 2.33
C ARG A 175 -11.78 2.60 1.59
N TYR A 176 -10.87 2.42 0.63
CA TYR A 176 -10.74 1.19 -0.14
C TYR A 176 -10.33 -0.02 0.71
N GLN A 177 -9.47 0.19 1.71
CA GLN A 177 -9.08 -0.88 2.64
C GLN A 177 -10.29 -1.38 3.44
N GLU A 178 -11.17 -0.48 3.87
CA GLU A 178 -12.36 -0.81 4.67
C GLU A 178 -13.47 -1.47 3.84
N GLU A 179 -13.78 -0.93 2.66
CA GLU A 179 -14.84 -1.47 1.78
C GLU A 179 -14.50 -2.86 1.22
N GLY A 180 -13.24 -3.31 1.37
CA GLY A 180 -12.70 -4.49 0.72
C GLY A 180 -12.46 -4.24 -0.77
N ALA A 181 -11.56 -5.00 -1.38
CA ALA A 181 -11.09 -4.78 -2.76
C ALA A 181 -12.16 -5.00 -3.85
N GLY A 182 -13.21 -4.17 -3.90
CA GLY A 182 -14.13 -4.03 -5.01
C GLY A 182 -13.48 -3.24 -6.15
N PRO A 183 -13.90 -3.37 -7.41
CA PRO A 183 -13.34 -2.59 -8.50
C PRO A 183 -13.71 -1.10 -8.35
N LEU A 184 -12.68 -0.23 -8.34
CA LEU A 184 -12.84 1.22 -8.43
C LEU A 184 -13.57 1.56 -9.74
N LEU A 185 -14.86 1.85 -9.67
CA LEU A 185 -15.58 2.52 -10.76
C LEU A 185 -15.27 4.01 -10.69
N LEU A 186 -14.09 4.39 -11.18
CA LEU A 186 -13.81 5.77 -11.55
C LEU A 186 -14.69 6.11 -12.75
N HIS A 187 -15.86 6.69 -12.50
CA HIS A 187 -16.63 7.35 -13.53
C HIS A 187 -15.89 8.65 -13.90
N ALA A 188 -15.19 8.59 -15.04
CA ALA A 188 -14.62 9.74 -15.73
C ALA A 188 -15.71 10.59 -16.40
#